data_AF-A0A178IHE0-F1
#
_entry.id   AF-A0A178IHE0-F1
#
_cell.length_a   1.000
_cell.length_b   1.000
_cell.length_c   1.000
_cell.angle_alpha   90.00
_cell.angle_beta   90.00
_cell.angle_gamma   90.00
#
_symmetry.space_group_name_H-M   'P 1'
#
loop_
_entity.id
_entity.type
_entity.pdbx_description
1 polymer ?
#
loop_
_entity_poly.entity_id
_entity_poly.type
_entity_poly.pdbx_seq_one_letter_code
_entity_poly.pdbx_strand_id
1 'polypeptide(L)'
;MNTQNKTNPAQSAPNPARASAGDDAFFQNPVDPKAEARAMAAEAIAHVLLWISEGTTLEQRGLRASIVLRQVRPDLIGGMTLEALGEQAGCTPQTVHKLADDFRQSMGLVS
;
A
#
# COMPACT_ATOMS: atom_id res chain seq x y z
N MET A 1 -67.29 30.67 15.87
CA MET A 1 -66.43 31.36 16.85
C MET A 1 -66.24 30.41 18.02
N ASN A 2 -65.06 30.00 18.47
CA ASN A 2 -63.68 30.19 18.01
C ASN A 2 -62.88 29.02 18.62
N THR A 3 -62.03 28.38 17.82
CA THR A 3 -61.23 27.22 18.21
C THR A 3 -59.91 27.66 18.88
N GLN A 4 -59.55 26.95 19.95
CA GLN A 4 -58.20 26.69 20.52
C GLN A 4 -57.05 27.66 20.21
N ASN A 5 -56.40 28.17 21.27
CA ASN A 5 -54.95 28.37 21.22
C ASN A 5 -54.32 28.17 22.61
N LYS A 6 -53.64 27.03 22.81
CA LYS A 6 -52.80 26.75 23.97
C LYS A 6 -51.36 26.86 23.49
N THR A 7 -50.77 28.04 23.63
CA THR A 7 -49.39 28.35 23.26
C THR A 7 -48.42 27.72 24.28
N ASN A 8 -47.66 26.71 23.84
CA ASN A 8 -46.42 26.29 24.49
C ASN A 8 -45.27 27.14 23.93
N PRO A 9 -44.49 27.89 24.74
CA PRO A 9 -43.23 28.46 24.29
C PRO A 9 -42.07 27.74 24.98
N ALA A 10 -41.38 26.88 24.24
CA ALA A 10 -39.94 26.63 24.35
C ALA A 10 -39.53 25.60 23.29
N GLN A 11 -39.59 26.00 22.02
CA GLN A 11 -38.72 25.39 21.03
C GLN A 11 -37.31 25.87 21.35
N SER A 12 -36.52 24.98 21.94
CA SER A 12 -35.09 25.15 22.16
C SER A 12 -34.46 25.57 20.84
N ALA A 13 -33.84 26.75 20.81
CA ALA A 13 -33.08 27.20 19.65
C ALA A 13 -32.06 26.11 19.26
N PRO A 14 -31.91 25.80 17.96
CA PRO A 14 -30.90 24.84 17.54
C PRO A 14 -29.52 25.36 17.95
N ASN A 15 -28.83 24.58 18.77
CA ASN A 15 -27.47 24.89 19.24
C ASN A 15 -26.58 25.08 17.99
N PRO A 16 -25.92 26.24 17.78
CA PRO A 16 -25.18 26.54 16.56
C PRO A 16 -24.03 25.56 16.29
N ALA A 17 -23.56 24.84 17.31
CA ALA A 17 -22.61 23.74 17.17
C ALA A 17 -23.13 22.57 16.29
N ARG A 18 -24.45 22.33 16.25
CA ARG A 18 -25.06 21.28 15.42
C ARG A 18 -25.28 21.71 13.96
N ALA A 19 -25.36 23.02 13.70
CA ALA A 19 -25.54 23.55 12.35
C ALA A 19 -24.23 23.57 11.54
N SER A 20 -23.07 23.52 12.21
CA SER A 20 -21.75 23.59 11.57
C SER A 20 -21.08 22.24 11.35
N ALA A 21 -21.65 21.16 11.89
CA ALA A 21 -21.25 19.80 11.54
C ALA A 21 -22.01 19.41 10.28
N GLY A 22 -21.55 19.86 9.11
CA GLY A 22 -22.12 19.45 7.84
C GLY A 22 -22.04 17.93 7.72
N ASP A 23 -23.21 17.29 7.64
CA ASP A 23 -23.34 15.85 7.35
C ASP A 23 -22.51 15.45 6.11
N ASP A 24 -22.26 16.41 5.21
CA ASP A 24 -21.47 16.27 3.98
C ASP A 24 -20.02 15.79 4.18
N ALA A 25 -19.40 16.01 5.36
CA ALA A 25 -18.02 15.55 5.60
C ALA A 25 -17.96 14.07 6.02
N PHE A 26 -19.04 13.54 6.61
CA PHE A 26 -19.10 12.16 7.11
C PHE A 26 -19.55 11.18 6.01
N PHE A 27 -20.41 11.61 5.09
CA PHE A 27 -20.89 10.83 3.96
C PHE A 27 -20.13 11.11 2.67
N GLN A 28 -18.80 11.17 2.73
CA GLN A 28 -17.98 11.16 1.51
C GLN A 28 -18.37 9.95 0.66
N ASN A 29 -18.55 10.15 -0.65
CA ASN A 29 -18.86 9.06 -1.56
C ASN A 29 -17.81 7.95 -1.38
N PRO A 30 -18.22 6.67 -1.28
CA PRO A 30 -17.26 5.58 -1.14
C PRO A 30 -16.26 5.64 -2.30
N VAL A 31 -14.97 5.59 -1.97
CA VAL A 31 -13.90 5.55 -2.96
C VAL A 31 -14.17 4.36 -3.88
N ASP A 32 -14.06 4.55 -5.21
CA ASP A 32 -14.18 3.45 -6.16
C ASP A 32 -13.15 2.37 -5.80
N PRO A 33 -13.58 1.15 -5.40
CA PRO A 33 -12.66 0.10 -4.98
C PRO A 33 -11.63 -0.26 -6.06
N LYS A 34 -11.97 -0.07 -7.34
CA LYS A 34 -11.03 -0.31 -8.45
C LYS A 34 -9.98 0.79 -8.54
N ALA A 35 -10.35 2.03 -8.29
CA ALA A 35 -9.42 3.15 -8.28
C ALA A 35 -8.44 3.01 -7.10
N GLU A 36 -8.94 2.65 -5.92
CA GLU A 36 -8.13 2.38 -4.74
C GLU A 36 -7.17 1.21 -4.96
N ALA A 37 -7.65 0.08 -5.49
CA ALA A 37 -6.81 -1.07 -5.81
C ALA A 37 -5.69 -0.74 -6.81
N ARG A 38 -5.98 0.08 -7.82
CA ARG A 38 -4.96 0.55 -8.78
C ARG A 38 -3.93 1.46 -8.15
N ALA A 39 -4.35 2.36 -7.26
CA ALA A 39 -3.44 3.25 -6.54
C ALA A 39 -2.48 2.44 -5.65
N MET A 40 -3.01 1.49 -4.88
CA MET A 40 -2.19 0.59 -4.05
C MET A 40 -1.23 -0.25 -4.90
N ALA A 41 -1.69 -0.79 -6.04
CA ALA A 41 -0.83 -1.56 -6.93
C ALA A 41 0.29 -0.68 -7.53
N ALA A 42 -0.03 0.55 -7.93
CA ALA A 42 0.96 1.48 -8.46
C ALA A 42 2.01 1.84 -7.41
N GLU A 43 1.59 2.07 -6.16
CA GLU A 43 2.50 2.34 -5.03
C GLU A 43 3.42 1.15 -4.75
N ALA A 44 2.87 -0.08 -4.70
CA ALA A 44 3.65 -1.29 -4.52
C ALA A 44 4.68 -1.49 -5.66
N ILE A 45 4.27 -1.27 -6.92
CA ILE A 45 5.18 -1.34 -8.07
C ILE A 45 6.27 -0.26 -7.96
N ALA A 46 5.92 0.97 -7.58
CA ALA A 46 6.88 2.05 -7.41
C ALA A 46 7.93 1.72 -6.33
N HIS A 47 7.52 1.21 -5.17
CA HIS A 47 8.45 0.78 -4.12
C HIS A 47 9.37 -0.34 -4.57
N VAL A 48 8.85 -1.35 -5.29
CA VAL A 48 9.67 -2.43 -5.86
C VAL A 48 10.70 -1.86 -6.85
N LEU A 49 10.30 -0.97 -7.75
CA LEU A 49 11.20 -0.37 -8.73
C LEU A 49 12.27 0.52 -8.08
N LEU A 50 11.90 1.28 -7.04
CA LEU A 50 12.83 2.07 -6.26
C LEU A 50 13.86 1.18 -5.56
N TRP A 51 13.43 0.11 -4.91
CA TRP A 51 14.34 -0.85 -4.27
C TRP A 51 15.27 -1.52 -5.29
N ILE A 52 14.79 -1.89 -6.47
CA ILE A 52 15.65 -2.41 -7.54
C ILE A 52 16.70 -1.36 -7.94
N SER A 53 16.32 -0.08 -8.01
CA SER A 53 17.16 1.00 -8.50
C SER A 53 18.38 1.33 -7.62
N GLU A 54 18.38 0.91 -6.37
CA GLU A 54 19.50 1.08 -5.44
C GLU A 54 20.76 0.29 -5.86
N GLY A 55 20.65 -0.67 -6.77
CA GLY A 55 21.82 -1.28 -7.41
C GLY A 55 22.60 -0.26 -8.25
N THR A 56 23.92 -0.21 -8.09
CA THR A 56 24.78 0.79 -8.77
C THR A 56 25.17 0.40 -10.18
N THR A 57 25.08 -0.89 -10.52
CA THR A 57 25.33 -1.42 -11.88
C THR A 57 24.08 -2.10 -12.44
N LEU A 58 24.06 -2.31 -13.76
CA LEU A 58 22.97 -3.01 -14.42
C LEU A 58 22.83 -4.45 -13.90
N GLU A 59 23.95 -5.13 -13.67
CA GLU A 59 24.01 -6.48 -13.13
C GLU A 59 23.43 -6.53 -11.72
N GLN A 60 23.76 -5.55 -10.86
CA GLN A 60 23.20 -5.47 -9.51
C GLN A 60 21.69 -5.22 -9.54
N ARG A 61 21.21 -4.37 -10.44
CA ARG A 61 19.77 -4.14 -10.64
C ARG A 61 19.07 -5.41 -11.16
N GLY A 62 19.71 -6.14 -12.07
CA GLY A 62 19.24 -7.42 -12.57
C GLY A 62 19.14 -8.49 -11.46
N LEU A 63 20.14 -8.58 -10.58
CA LEU A 63 20.10 -9.46 -9.41
C LEU A 63 18.95 -9.09 -8.47
N ARG A 64 18.81 -7.79 -8.15
CA ARG A 64 17.69 -7.29 -7.33
C ARG A 64 16.33 -7.64 -7.95
N ALA A 65 16.14 -7.40 -9.24
CA ALA A 65 14.91 -7.77 -9.95
C ALA A 65 14.64 -9.29 -9.90
N SER A 66 15.68 -10.11 -9.99
CA SER A 66 15.56 -11.57 -9.90
C SER A 66 15.17 -12.02 -8.48
N ILE A 67 15.69 -11.36 -7.44
CA ILE A 67 15.28 -11.60 -6.05
C ILE A 67 13.80 -11.26 -5.85
N VAL A 68 13.33 -10.13 -6.39
CA VAL A 68 11.90 -9.77 -6.34
C VAL A 68 11.07 -10.91 -6.92
N LEU A 69 11.36 -11.34 -8.14
CA LEU A 69 10.66 -12.45 -8.80
C LEU A 69 10.71 -13.72 -7.97
N ARG A 70 11.86 -14.05 -7.38
CA ARG A 70 12.01 -15.23 -6.52
C ARG A 70 11.10 -15.20 -5.30
N GLN A 71 10.82 -14.02 -4.74
CA GLN A 71 10.00 -13.85 -3.54
C GLN A 71 8.50 -13.81 -3.87
N VAL A 72 8.10 -13.17 -4.99
CA VAL A 72 6.67 -12.99 -5.32
C VAL A 72 6.12 -14.05 -6.27
N ARG A 73 6.91 -14.50 -7.24
CA ARG A 73 6.52 -15.40 -8.33
C ARG A 73 7.70 -16.27 -8.80
N PRO A 74 8.17 -17.20 -7.95
CA PRO A 74 9.33 -18.06 -8.26
C PRO A 74 9.13 -18.90 -9.53
N ASP A 75 7.88 -19.17 -9.90
CA ASP A 75 7.52 -19.87 -11.13
C ASP A 75 7.96 -19.13 -12.41
N LEU A 76 8.02 -17.79 -12.39
CA LEU A 76 8.44 -16.99 -13.55
C LEU A 76 9.94 -17.11 -13.85
N ILE A 77 10.72 -17.63 -12.90
CA ILE A 77 12.16 -17.89 -13.04
C ILE A 77 12.46 -19.40 -12.95
N GLY A 78 11.46 -20.24 -13.22
CA GLY A 78 11.64 -21.70 -13.24
C GLY A 78 11.94 -22.31 -11.86
N GLY A 79 11.55 -21.66 -10.77
CA GLY A 79 11.77 -22.15 -9.41
C GLY A 79 13.23 -22.07 -8.94
N MET A 80 14.07 -21.28 -9.63
CA MET A 80 15.49 -21.11 -9.32
C MET A 80 15.71 -20.76 -7.83
N THR A 81 16.75 -21.32 -7.21
CA THR A 81 17.05 -21.05 -5.79
C THR A 81 17.82 -19.74 -5.63
N LEU A 82 17.91 -19.22 -4.40
CA LEU A 82 18.73 -18.04 -4.13
C LEU A 82 20.21 -18.33 -4.40
N GLU A 83 20.67 -19.54 -4.12
CA GLU A 83 22.04 -19.99 -4.37
C GLU A 83 22.37 -19.96 -5.86
N ALA A 84 21.48 -20.49 -6.71
CA ALA A 84 21.65 -20.47 -8.16
C ALA A 84 21.65 -19.04 -8.73
N LEU A 85 20.80 -18.14 -8.19
CA LEU A 85 20.82 -16.73 -8.55
C LEU A 85 22.15 -16.05 -8.15
N GLY A 86 22.65 -16.35 -6.94
CA GLY A 86 23.92 -15.86 -6.45
C GLY A 86 25.09 -16.32 -7.32
N GLU A 87 25.14 -17.61 -7.65
CA GLU A 87 26.17 -18.19 -8.52
C GLU A 87 26.18 -17.53 -9.91
N GLN A 88 25.02 -17.39 -10.54
CA GLN A 88 24.90 -16.75 -11.86
C GLN A 88 25.30 -15.27 -11.84
N ALA A 89 25.07 -14.58 -10.71
CA ALA A 89 25.48 -13.19 -10.52
C ALA A 89 26.91 -13.02 -9.99
N GLY A 90 27.68 -14.11 -9.81
CA GLY A 90 29.03 -14.07 -9.24
C GLY A 90 29.08 -13.61 -7.78
N CYS A 91 27.99 -13.77 -7.04
CA CYS A 91 27.82 -13.34 -5.66
C CYS A 91 27.95 -14.52 -4.69
N THR A 92 28.41 -14.24 -3.47
CA THR A 92 28.43 -15.25 -2.41
C THR A 92 27.02 -15.59 -1.93
N PRO A 93 26.78 -16.80 -1.40
CA PRO A 93 25.50 -17.16 -0.79
C PRO A 93 25.05 -16.18 0.29
N GLN A 94 25.97 -15.69 1.14
CA GLN A 94 25.62 -14.73 2.18
C GLN A 94 25.08 -13.41 1.61
N THR A 95 25.64 -12.96 0.49
CA THR A 95 25.22 -11.71 -0.17
C THR A 95 23.80 -11.83 -0.70
N VAL A 96 23.48 -12.93 -1.40
CA VAL A 96 22.13 -13.11 -1.99
C VAL A 96 21.06 -13.31 -0.93
N HIS A 97 21.36 -14.04 0.15
CA HIS A 97 20.45 -14.21 1.29
C HIS A 97 20.21 -12.89 2.02
N LYS A 98 21.27 -12.12 2.30
CA LYS A 98 21.14 -10.80 2.90
C LYS A 98 20.28 -9.86 2.05
N LEU A 99 20.46 -9.89 0.73
CA LEU A 99 19.70 -9.04 -0.19
C LEU A 99 18.23 -9.49 -0.29
N ALA A 100 17.94 -10.79 -0.16
CA ALA A 100 16.58 -11.30 -0.05
C ALA A 100 15.90 -10.89 1.26
N ASP A 101 16.62 -10.94 2.38
CA ASP A 101 16.12 -10.48 3.67
C ASP A 101 15.87 -8.97 3.68
N ASP A 102 16.80 -8.19 3.11
CA ASP A 102 16.66 -6.74 2.92
C ASP A 102 15.39 -6.41 2.13
N PHE A 103 15.17 -7.06 0.98
CA PHE A 103 13.93 -6.90 0.21
C PHE A 103 12.69 -7.19 1.05
N ARG A 104 12.68 -8.30 1.80
CA ARG A 104 11.52 -8.67 2.63
C ARG A 104 11.26 -7.63 3.70
N GLN A 105 12.30 -7.09 4.33
CA GLN A 105 12.19 -6.03 5.34
C GLN A 105 11.64 -4.74 4.71
N SER A 106 12.20 -4.30 3.58
CA SER A 106 11.74 -3.10 2.87
C SER A 106 10.29 -3.19 2.40
N MET A 107 9.81 -4.41 2.10
CA MET A 107 8.42 -4.65 1.66
C MET A 107 7.47 -5.00 2.81
N GLY A 108 7.92 -5.00 4.06
CA GLY A 108 7.08 -5.35 5.21
C GLY A 108 6.64 -6.82 5.26
N LEU A 109 7.41 -7.72 4.65
CA LEU A 109 7.14 -9.16 4.56
C LEU A 109 7.73 -9.98 5.73
N VAL A 110 8.22 -9.30 6.77
CA VAL A 110 8.81 -9.92 7.97
C VAL A 110 7.86 -9.70 9.14
N SER A 111 7.38 -10.80 9.74
CA SER A 111 6.75 -10.82 11.08
C SER A 111 7.77 -11.20 12.12
#